data_AF-A0A7X5UY72-F1
#
_entry.id   AF-A0A7X5UY72-F1
#
_cell.length_a   1.000
_cell.length_b   1.000
_cell.length_c   1.000
_cell.angle_alpha   90.00
_cell.angle_beta   90.00
_cell.angle_gamma   90.00
#
_symmetry.space_group_name_H-M   'P 1'
#
loop_
_entity.id
_entity.type
_entity.pdbx_description
1 polymer ?
#
loop_
_entity_poly.entity_id
_entity_poly.type
_entity_poly.pdbx_seq_one_letter_code
_entity_poly.pdbx_strand_id
1 'polypeptide(L)'
;MNDQTPRRLKGSLLERAASSFHYAPPPIEAPEETPAPPPVRKRAMAPAAQPAVVAPPPVPQPPVPQPEAQVEPAPVPPAPEPARVQQVPEPIIEPEPEPEPAPEPVQPALARGIPAEPEPQIATARPAGRRTASLDRDVLERGGMLMPGAAITPLAEEFRMVKRQLLLTARAVAAKDTAKAADRARMILVCSAQPGEGKTFCAINLALSMATEKDVEVLLVDADFPKPDVLPRLGLPDGPGLLDVLAGSVASVEDCIIDTDVPQLSVLPAGARSISDTELLASDRARALLDGLAEANPRRIVIFDSPPALAASPASVLALHVGQVMLVVRADRTSEGDLRQAVNTLDACEHIQLVLNSVSFQPGGRRFGSYYEYGEEGR
;
A
#
# COMPACT_ATOMS: atom_id res chain seq x y z
N MET A 1 -14.73 -41.89 29.36
CA MET A 1 -13.41 -41.48 29.90
C MET A 1 -12.52 -41.10 28.73
N ASN A 2 -12.44 -39.82 28.41
CA ASN A 2 -11.36 -39.23 27.62
C ASN A 2 -11.24 -37.79 28.11
N ASP A 3 -10.25 -37.59 28.97
CA ASP A 3 -9.85 -36.31 29.55
C ASP A 3 -9.04 -35.56 28.49
N GLN A 4 -9.69 -34.63 27.78
CA GLN A 4 -9.03 -33.63 26.94
C GLN A 4 -9.04 -32.29 27.66
N THR A 5 -8.36 -32.21 28.80
CA THR A 5 -7.92 -30.93 29.33
C THR A 5 -6.76 -30.41 28.46
N PRO A 6 -6.88 -29.22 27.84
CA PRO A 6 -5.76 -28.64 27.10
C PRO A 6 -4.59 -28.43 28.05
N ARG A 7 -3.42 -28.99 27.70
CA ARG A 7 -2.17 -28.75 28.44
C ARG A 7 -1.93 -27.24 28.50
N ARG A 8 -2.07 -26.65 29.68
CA ARG A 8 -1.69 -25.26 29.96
C ARG A 8 -0.20 -25.10 29.66
N LEU A 9 0.12 -24.58 28.48
CA LEU A 9 1.47 -24.15 28.14
C LEU A 9 1.78 -22.92 29.01
N LYS A 10 2.88 -22.97 29.77
CA LYS A 10 3.33 -21.86 30.62
C LYS A 10 3.80 -20.71 29.73
N GLY A 11 3.34 -19.50 30.04
CA GLY A 11 3.76 -18.25 29.38
C GLY A 11 2.76 -17.71 28.35
N SER A 12 2.70 -16.39 28.25
CA SER A 12 1.87 -15.64 27.31
C SER A 12 2.33 -15.83 25.85
N LEU A 13 1.43 -15.59 24.89
CA LEU A 13 1.74 -15.62 23.45
C LEU A 13 2.94 -14.72 23.09
N LEU A 14 3.08 -13.58 23.76
CA LEU A 14 4.18 -12.63 23.61
C LEU A 14 5.52 -13.20 24.11
N GLU A 15 5.54 -13.89 25.25
CA GLU A 15 6.74 -14.55 25.78
C GLU A 15 7.23 -15.67 24.86
N ARG A 16 6.31 -16.35 24.17
CA ARG A 16 6.66 -17.39 23.19
C ARG A 16 7.22 -16.80 21.90
N ALA A 17 6.65 -15.71 21.40
CA ALA A 17 7.17 -14.98 20.23
C ALA A 17 8.57 -14.40 20.50
N ALA A 18 8.82 -13.91 21.71
CA ALA A 18 10.09 -13.30 22.09
C ALA A 18 11.31 -14.22 21.92
N SER A 19 11.18 -15.49 22.30
CA SER A 19 12.23 -16.51 22.18
C SER A 19 12.59 -16.88 20.74
N SER A 20 11.64 -16.76 19.80
CA SER A 20 11.83 -17.13 18.39
C SER A 20 12.46 -16.00 17.55
N PHE A 21 12.37 -14.75 18.01
CA PHE A 21 12.78 -13.57 17.25
C PHE A 21 13.88 -12.73 17.93
N HIS A 22 14.61 -13.32 18.89
CA HIS A 22 15.71 -12.64 19.61
C HIS A 22 15.29 -11.33 20.28
N TYR A 23 14.07 -11.29 20.81
CA TYR A 23 13.59 -10.22 21.66
C TYR A 23 13.81 -10.64 23.12
N ALA A 24 14.93 -10.29 23.71
CA ALA A 24 15.05 -10.25 25.16
C ALA A 24 15.32 -8.79 25.55
N PRO A 25 14.40 -8.09 26.25
CA PRO A 25 14.76 -6.85 26.90
C PRO A 25 15.79 -7.17 28.00
N PRO A 26 16.82 -6.33 28.21
CA PRO A 26 17.68 -6.48 29.37
C PRO A 26 16.83 -6.37 30.65
N PRO A 27 17.18 -7.09 31.73
CA PRO A 27 16.50 -6.93 33.00
C PRO A 27 16.60 -5.48 33.44
N ILE A 28 15.46 -4.88 33.79
CA ILE A 28 15.41 -3.53 34.35
C ILE A 28 15.97 -3.64 35.77
N GLU A 29 17.22 -3.21 35.95
CA GLU A 29 17.76 -2.96 37.28
C GLU A 29 16.99 -1.79 37.90
N ALA A 30 16.49 -1.99 39.13
CA ALA A 30 15.85 -0.93 39.89
C ALA A 30 16.85 0.22 40.13
N PRO A 31 16.42 1.49 40.04
CA PRO A 31 17.34 2.60 40.27
C PRO A 31 17.83 2.59 41.73
N GLU A 32 19.14 2.49 41.91
CA GLU A 32 19.80 2.75 43.19
C GLU A 32 19.54 4.21 43.63
N GLU A 33 19.03 4.38 44.85
CA GLU A 33 18.88 5.68 45.50
C GLU A 33 20.23 6.40 45.54
N THR A 34 20.38 7.43 44.70
CA THR A 34 21.58 8.29 44.73
C THR A 34 21.41 9.33 45.85
N PRO A 35 22.34 9.44 46.82
CA PRO A 35 22.24 10.44 47.87
C PRO A 35 22.54 11.85 47.33
N ALA A 36 21.81 12.84 47.86
CA ALA A 36 21.88 14.23 47.44
C ALA A 36 23.31 14.84 47.56
N PRO A 37 23.73 15.69 46.60
CA PRO A 37 25.07 16.27 46.63
C PRO A 37 25.21 17.35 47.72
N PRO A 38 26.40 17.48 48.35
CA PRO A 38 26.65 18.50 49.37
C PRO A 38 26.82 19.91 48.78
N PRO A 39 26.61 20.98 49.58
CA PRO A 39 26.58 22.35 49.07
C PRO A 39 27.99 22.87 48.70
N VAL A 40 28.10 23.45 47.50
CA VAL A 40 29.34 24.02 46.96
C VAL A 40 29.63 25.39 47.60
N ARG A 41 30.79 25.51 48.26
CA ARG A 41 31.32 26.79 48.78
C ARG A 41 31.85 27.64 47.63
N LYS A 42 31.36 28.89 47.51
CA LYS A 42 31.89 29.90 46.60
C LYS A 42 33.35 30.22 46.94
N ARG A 43 34.25 30.11 45.97
CA ARG A 43 35.61 30.67 46.02
C ARG A 43 35.75 31.76 44.97
N ALA A 44 36.26 32.91 45.40
CA ALA A 44 36.48 34.11 44.62
C ALA A 44 37.57 33.90 43.55
N MET A 45 37.35 34.50 42.39
CA MET A 45 38.22 34.46 41.21
C MET A 45 39.10 35.72 41.20
N ALA A 46 40.40 35.55 40.97
CA ALA A 46 41.34 36.63 40.64
C ALA A 46 42.08 36.26 39.33
N PRO A 47 42.47 37.25 38.50
CA PRO A 47 42.67 37.05 37.07
C PRO A 47 44.11 36.68 36.72
N ALA A 48 44.29 35.87 35.66
CA ALA A 48 45.61 35.62 35.08
C ALA A 48 45.58 35.74 33.54
N ALA A 49 46.58 36.49 33.08
CA ALA A 49 47.01 36.93 31.74
C ALA A 49 46.64 36.10 30.49
N GLN A 50 46.32 36.83 29.43
CA GLN A 50 46.21 36.39 28.04
C GLN A 50 47.59 36.29 27.37
N PRO A 51 47.85 35.31 26.49
CA PRO A 51 48.92 35.40 25.49
C PRO A 51 48.38 35.85 24.12
N ALA A 52 49.21 36.57 23.38
CA ALA A 52 48.91 37.20 22.10
C ALA A 52 49.04 36.26 20.87
N VAL A 53 48.04 36.35 19.99
CA VAL A 53 48.04 36.40 18.52
C VAL A 53 48.97 35.48 17.70
N VAL A 54 48.36 34.64 16.86
CA VAL A 54 48.75 34.48 15.44
C VAL A 54 47.47 34.38 14.59
N ALA A 55 47.29 35.30 13.65
CA ALA A 55 46.17 35.32 12.70
C ALA A 55 46.50 34.44 11.47
N PRO A 56 45.58 33.59 10.98
CA PRO A 56 45.74 32.89 9.71
C PRO A 56 45.49 33.81 8.50
N PRO A 57 46.14 33.54 7.34
CA PRO A 57 46.07 34.39 6.15
C PRO A 57 44.69 34.33 5.45
N PRO A 58 44.34 35.35 4.64
CA PRO A 58 43.04 35.44 4.00
C PRO A 58 42.87 34.41 2.88
N VAL A 59 41.72 33.74 2.87
CA VAL A 59 41.27 32.82 1.81
C VAL A 59 40.82 33.65 0.59
N PRO A 60 41.23 33.30 -0.64
CA PRO A 60 40.81 34.01 -1.85
C PRO A 60 39.32 33.79 -2.13
N GLN A 61 38.58 34.87 -2.38
CA GLN A 61 37.18 34.83 -2.81
C GLN A 61 37.08 34.38 -4.27
N PRO A 62 36.09 33.55 -4.64
CA PRO A 62 35.83 33.19 -6.03
C PRO A 62 35.32 34.41 -6.83
N PRO A 63 35.62 34.48 -8.13
CA PRO A 63 35.27 35.63 -8.96
C PRO A 63 33.75 35.77 -9.12
N VAL A 64 33.28 37.01 -8.98
CA VAL A 64 31.92 37.45 -9.27
C VAL A 64 31.64 37.27 -10.77
N PRO A 65 30.57 36.57 -11.19
CA PRO A 65 30.21 36.51 -12.60
C PRO A 65 29.73 37.88 -13.09
N GLN A 66 30.32 38.35 -14.19
CA GLN A 66 29.85 39.51 -14.94
C GLN A 66 28.52 39.18 -15.64
N PRO A 67 27.60 40.15 -15.80
CA PRO A 67 26.32 39.90 -16.48
C PRO A 67 26.57 39.70 -17.97
N GLU A 68 26.33 38.49 -18.45
CA GLU A 68 26.29 38.19 -19.89
C GLU A 68 25.06 38.84 -20.52
N ALA A 69 25.27 39.32 -21.74
CA ALA A 69 24.38 40.14 -22.53
C ALA A 69 23.03 39.47 -22.80
N GLN A 70 21.98 40.29 -22.76
CA GLN A 70 20.64 39.95 -23.19
C GLN A 70 20.65 39.57 -24.68
N VAL A 71 20.34 38.30 -24.95
CA VAL A 71 20.03 37.83 -26.30
C VAL A 71 18.56 38.16 -26.58
N GLU A 72 18.32 39.06 -27.54
CA GLU A 72 16.99 39.33 -28.09
C GLU A 72 16.40 38.04 -28.70
N PRO A 73 15.15 37.66 -28.38
CA PRO A 73 14.45 36.64 -29.14
C PRO A 73 13.94 37.23 -30.48
N ALA A 74 14.18 36.50 -31.56
CA ALA A 74 13.69 36.77 -32.90
C ALA A 74 12.15 36.86 -32.96
N PRO A 75 11.58 37.63 -33.92
CA PRO A 75 10.15 37.87 -33.98
C PRO A 75 9.35 36.62 -34.38
N VAL A 76 8.33 36.32 -33.58
CA VAL A 76 7.29 35.31 -33.85
C VAL A 76 6.39 35.84 -34.98
N PRO A 77 6.09 35.04 -36.04
CA PRO A 77 5.17 35.46 -37.09
C PRO A 77 3.72 35.53 -36.58
N PRO A 78 2.89 36.45 -37.08
CA PRO A 78 1.53 36.66 -36.60
C PRO A 78 0.61 35.47 -36.94
N ALA A 79 -0.28 35.16 -35.99
CA ALA A 79 -1.35 34.17 -36.12
C ALA A 79 -2.34 34.56 -37.24
N PRO A 80 -2.89 33.58 -37.98
CA PRO A 80 -3.93 33.84 -38.98
C PRO A 80 -5.26 34.24 -38.32
N GLU A 81 -5.96 35.17 -38.96
CA GLU A 81 -7.29 35.70 -38.59
C GLU A 81 -8.34 34.58 -38.43
N PRO A 82 -9.32 34.75 -37.52
CA PRO A 82 -10.38 33.78 -37.34
C PRO A 82 -11.31 33.75 -38.56
N ALA A 83 -11.46 32.56 -39.14
CA ALA A 83 -12.44 32.25 -40.16
C ALA A 83 -13.87 32.55 -39.68
N ARG A 84 -14.65 33.16 -40.57
CA ARG A 84 -16.09 33.40 -40.44
C ARG A 84 -16.82 32.14 -39.95
N VAL A 85 -17.49 32.28 -38.80
CA VAL A 85 -18.49 31.33 -38.31
C VAL A 85 -19.63 31.27 -39.34
N GLN A 86 -19.76 30.14 -40.04
CA GLN A 86 -20.97 29.82 -40.78
C GLN A 86 -22.09 29.55 -39.79
N GLN A 87 -23.22 30.22 -40.01
CA GLN A 87 -24.46 30.03 -39.29
C GLN A 87 -24.93 28.57 -39.44
N VAL A 88 -25.01 27.87 -38.32
CA VAL A 88 -25.74 26.60 -38.19
C VAL A 88 -27.23 26.97 -38.13
N PRO A 89 -28.11 26.45 -39.02
CA PRO A 89 -29.54 26.70 -38.89
C PRO A 89 -30.11 25.99 -37.65
N GLU A 90 -31.00 26.70 -36.96
CA GLU A 90 -31.69 26.30 -35.74
C GLU A 90 -32.40 24.94 -35.88
N PRO A 91 -32.40 24.09 -34.82
CA PRO A 91 -33.25 22.91 -34.80
C PRO A 91 -34.71 23.33 -34.60
N ILE A 92 -35.57 22.87 -35.50
CA ILE A 92 -37.03 22.96 -35.41
C ILE A 92 -37.46 22.20 -34.15
N ILE A 93 -38.00 22.94 -33.17
CA ILE A 93 -38.66 22.40 -31.98
C ILE A 93 -40.08 22.04 -32.40
N GLU A 94 -40.38 20.74 -32.51
CA GLU A 94 -41.75 20.25 -32.55
C GLU A 94 -42.36 20.31 -31.13
N PRO A 95 -43.61 20.78 -30.97
CA PRO A 95 -44.23 20.92 -29.66
C PRO A 95 -44.63 19.58 -29.04
N GLU A 96 -44.35 19.42 -27.74
CA GLU A 96 -44.85 18.35 -26.88
C GLU A 96 -46.39 18.25 -26.94
N PRO A 97 -46.97 17.04 -27.00
CA PRO A 97 -48.39 16.86 -26.79
C PRO A 97 -48.75 16.99 -25.29
N GLU A 98 -49.86 17.70 -25.05
CA GLU A 98 -50.49 17.93 -23.74
C GLU A 98 -50.85 16.64 -22.98
N PRO A 99 -50.94 16.70 -21.64
CA PRO A 99 -51.12 15.54 -20.78
C PRO A 99 -52.54 14.99 -20.81
N GLU A 100 -52.69 13.68 -21.03
CA GLU A 100 -53.95 12.97 -20.84
C GLU A 100 -54.32 12.85 -19.33
N PRO A 101 -55.63 12.88 -19.00
CA PRO A 101 -56.11 12.94 -17.63
C PRO A 101 -55.95 11.61 -16.87
N ALA A 102 -55.67 11.73 -15.57
CA ALA A 102 -55.45 10.65 -14.63
C ALA A 102 -56.68 9.72 -14.45
N PRO A 103 -56.50 8.38 -14.40
CA PRO A 103 -57.53 7.47 -13.93
C PRO A 103 -57.59 7.41 -12.39
N GLU A 104 -58.82 7.30 -11.89
CA GLU A 104 -59.24 7.21 -10.48
C GLU A 104 -58.68 6.01 -9.70
N PRO A 105 -58.64 6.08 -8.35
CA PRO A 105 -57.90 5.14 -7.51
C PRO A 105 -58.58 3.77 -7.39
N VAL A 106 -57.89 2.72 -7.87
CA VAL A 106 -58.25 1.31 -7.63
C VAL A 106 -57.65 0.85 -6.30
N GLN A 107 -58.50 0.29 -5.44
CA GLN A 107 -58.16 -0.23 -4.11
C GLN A 107 -57.20 -1.44 -4.17
N PRO A 108 -56.38 -1.69 -3.14
CA PRO A 108 -55.28 -2.65 -3.22
C PRO A 108 -55.78 -4.09 -3.23
N ALA A 109 -55.58 -4.78 -4.35
CA ALA A 109 -55.65 -6.23 -4.43
C ALA A 109 -54.33 -6.85 -3.94
N LEU A 110 -54.43 -7.76 -2.98
CA LEU A 110 -53.35 -8.55 -2.37
C LEU A 110 -52.30 -9.01 -3.40
N ALA A 111 -51.07 -8.52 -3.23
CA ALA A 111 -49.90 -8.93 -4.01
C ALA A 111 -49.65 -10.44 -3.82
N ARG A 112 -49.98 -11.23 -4.85
CA ARG A 112 -49.39 -12.55 -5.05
C ARG A 112 -47.99 -12.33 -5.64
N GLY A 113 -47.01 -13.02 -5.05
CA GLY A 113 -45.59 -12.83 -5.30
C GLY A 113 -45.21 -12.80 -6.77
N ILE A 114 -44.52 -11.74 -7.15
CA ILE A 114 -43.74 -11.67 -8.38
C ILE A 114 -42.55 -12.63 -8.18
N PRO A 115 -42.30 -13.59 -9.07
CA PRO A 115 -41.04 -14.34 -9.05
C PRO A 115 -39.89 -13.35 -9.19
N ALA A 116 -38.94 -13.40 -8.26
CA ALA A 116 -37.74 -12.57 -8.32
C ALA A 116 -37.13 -12.64 -9.74
N GLU A 117 -37.03 -11.50 -10.40
CA GLU A 117 -36.22 -11.37 -11.61
C GLU A 117 -34.81 -11.86 -11.27
N PRO A 118 -34.19 -12.73 -12.08
CA PRO A 118 -32.84 -13.19 -11.80
C PRO A 118 -31.91 -11.99 -11.83
N GLU A 119 -31.19 -11.76 -10.72
CA GLU A 119 -30.12 -10.78 -10.63
C GLU A 119 -29.20 -10.92 -11.86
N PRO A 120 -28.73 -9.80 -12.47
CA PRO A 120 -27.84 -9.88 -13.61
C PRO A 120 -26.53 -10.55 -13.18
N GLN A 121 -26.42 -11.84 -13.48
CA GLN A 121 -25.20 -12.60 -13.33
C GLN A 121 -24.21 -12.12 -14.40
N ILE A 122 -23.45 -11.07 -14.08
CA ILE A 122 -22.25 -10.75 -14.83
C ILE A 122 -21.22 -11.83 -14.46
N ALA A 123 -21.26 -12.93 -15.20
CA ALA A 123 -20.27 -13.98 -15.14
C ALA A 123 -18.91 -13.39 -15.53
N THR A 124 -18.03 -13.16 -14.54
CA THR A 124 -16.60 -13.01 -14.82
C THR A 124 -16.09 -14.42 -15.08
N ALA A 125 -15.90 -14.75 -16.37
CA ALA A 125 -15.31 -16.00 -16.76
C ALA A 125 -13.87 -16.04 -16.21
N ARG A 126 -13.66 -16.71 -15.07
CA ARG A 126 -12.33 -17.14 -14.64
C ARG A 126 -11.72 -17.94 -15.79
N PRO A 127 -10.48 -17.67 -16.21
CA PRO A 127 -9.85 -18.47 -17.26
C PRO A 127 -9.86 -19.95 -16.84
N ALA A 128 -10.58 -20.76 -17.63
CA ALA A 128 -10.73 -22.18 -17.38
C ALA A 128 -9.35 -22.86 -17.44
N GLY A 129 -8.84 -23.37 -16.31
CA GLY A 129 -7.60 -24.15 -16.26
C GLY A 129 -6.59 -23.76 -15.19
N ARG A 130 -6.77 -22.62 -14.49
CA ARG A 130 -5.89 -22.28 -13.36
C ARG A 130 -6.15 -23.20 -12.17
N ARG A 131 -5.07 -23.78 -11.63
CA ARG A 131 -5.15 -24.58 -10.41
C ARG A 131 -5.28 -23.63 -9.22
N THR A 132 -6.28 -23.87 -8.39
CA THR A 132 -6.45 -23.15 -7.13
C THR A 132 -5.51 -23.76 -6.08
N ALA A 133 -4.66 -22.94 -5.47
CA ALA A 133 -3.78 -23.34 -4.38
C ALA A 133 -4.41 -23.01 -3.02
N SER A 134 -4.30 -23.93 -2.06
CA SER A 134 -4.79 -23.68 -0.69
C SER A 134 -3.74 -22.96 0.13
N LEU A 135 -4.14 -21.87 0.81
CA LEU A 135 -3.24 -21.16 1.72
C LEU A 135 -3.04 -21.97 3.01
N ASP A 136 -1.81 -22.07 3.48
CA ASP A 136 -1.50 -22.76 4.73
C ASP A 136 -1.97 -21.92 5.94
N ARG A 137 -3.04 -22.39 6.60
CA ARG A 137 -3.67 -21.71 7.73
C ARG A 137 -2.73 -21.60 8.94
N ASP A 138 -1.88 -22.59 9.18
CA ASP A 138 -0.95 -22.56 10.30
C ASP A 138 0.19 -21.56 10.04
N VAL A 139 0.65 -21.44 8.79
CA VAL A 139 1.63 -20.42 8.39
C VAL A 139 1.03 -19.02 8.54
N LEU A 140 -0.20 -18.81 8.07
CA LEU A 140 -0.91 -17.54 8.21
C LEU A 140 -1.06 -17.15 9.70
N GLU A 141 -1.53 -18.07 10.54
CA GLU A 141 -1.72 -17.83 11.97
C GLU A 141 -0.40 -17.50 12.68
N ARG A 142 0.66 -18.30 12.46
CA ARG A 142 2.00 -18.02 13.03
C ARG A 142 2.58 -16.70 12.52
N GLY A 143 2.24 -16.31 11.31
CA GLY A 143 2.63 -15.04 10.70
C GLY A 143 1.83 -13.83 11.17
N GLY A 144 0.78 -14.03 12.00
CA GLY A 144 -0.11 -12.98 12.46
C GLY A 144 -1.00 -12.41 11.34
N MET A 145 -1.27 -13.20 10.30
CA MET A 145 -2.08 -12.77 9.16
C MET A 145 -3.57 -12.84 9.47
N LEU A 146 -4.37 -12.05 8.75
CA LEU A 146 -5.83 -12.15 8.80
C LEU A 146 -6.28 -13.53 8.32
N MET A 147 -7.11 -14.17 9.13
CA MET A 147 -7.64 -15.50 8.81
C MET A 147 -8.92 -15.35 7.96
N PRO A 148 -8.94 -15.88 6.73
CA PRO A 148 -10.13 -15.82 5.88
C PRO A 148 -11.33 -16.49 6.54
N GLY A 149 -12.45 -15.78 6.64
CA GLY A 149 -13.68 -16.27 7.28
C GLY A 149 -13.66 -16.33 8.81
N ALA A 150 -12.61 -15.82 9.46
CA ALA A 150 -12.56 -15.74 10.93
C ALA A 150 -13.40 -14.57 11.49
N ALA A 151 -13.58 -14.59 12.81
CA ALA A 151 -14.26 -13.53 13.55
C ALA A 151 -13.54 -12.17 13.40
N ILE A 152 -14.29 -11.09 13.64
CA ILE A 152 -13.75 -9.73 13.61
C ILE A 152 -12.68 -9.59 14.70
N THR A 153 -11.44 -9.31 14.28
CA THR A 153 -10.32 -9.02 15.19
C THR A 153 -9.98 -7.53 15.16
N PRO A 154 -9.32 -6.98 16.20
CA PRO A 154 -8.82 -5.61 16.16
C PRO A 154 -7.94 -5.33 14.94
N LEU A 155 -7.07 -6.27 14.58
CA LEU A 155 -6.22 -6.19 13.39
C LEU A 155 -7.04 -6.12 12.10
N ALA A 156 -8.13 -6.90 12.01
CA ALA A 156 -9.03 -6.87 10.86
C ALA A 156 -9.70 -5.50 10.71
N GLU A 157 -10.09 -4.86 11.82
CA GLU A 157 -10.66 -3.52 11.80
C GLU A 157 -9.63 -2.45 11.40
N GLU A 158 -8.39 -2.55 11.88
CA GLU A 158 -7.29 -1.67 11.48
C GLU A 158 -7.04 -1.74 9.96
N PHE A 159 -6.92 -2.96 9.40
CA PHE A 159 -6.78 -3.13 7.95
C PHE A 159 -8.05 -2.77 7.18
N ARG A 160 -9.23 -2.81 7.79
CA ARG A 160 -10.47 -2.31 7.17
C ARG A 160 -10.45 -0.78 7.06
N MET A 161 -9.91 -0.08 8.05
CA MET A 161 -9.68 1.37 7.97
C MET A 161 -8.68 1.73 6.88
N VAL A 162 -7.53 1.06 6.84
CA VAL A 162 -6.50 1.25 5.82
C VAL A 162 -7.09 1.02 4.42
N LYS A 163 -7.75 -0.13 4.21
CA LYS A 163 -8.42 -0.46 2.95
C LYS A 163 -9.41 0.63 2.51
N ARG A 164 -10.28 1.08 3.41
CA ARG A 164 -11.29 2.09 3.09
C ARG A 164 -10.65 3.39 2.61
N GLN A 165 -9.57 3.81 3.23
CA GLN A 165 -8.85 5.02 2.83
C GLN A 165 -8.20 4.87 1.45
N LEU A 166 -7.58 3.73 1.16
CA LEU A 166 -6.98 3.44 -0.15
C LEU A 166 -8.02 3.36 -1.27
N LEU A 167 -9.19 2.78 -1.00
CA LEU A 167 -10.30 2.74 -1.97
C LEU A 167 -10.89 4.13 -2.25
N LEU A 168 -10.96 5.00 -1.25
CA LEU A 168 -11.37 6.40 -1.45
C LEU A 168 -10.37 7.16 -2.32
N THR A 169 -9.07 6.98 -2.07
CA THR A 169 -8.02 7.55 -2.92
C THR A 169 -8.06 6.99 -4.33
N ALA A 170 -8.28 5.69 -4.51
CA ALA A 170 -8.46 5.10 -5.84
C ALA A 170 -9.59 5.81 -6.62
N ARG A 171 -10.75 6.04 -6.00
CA ARG A 171 -11.86 6.76 -6.65
C ARG A 171 -11.48 8.20 -7.02
N ALA A 172 -10.74 8.90 -6.15
CA ALA A 172 -10.27 10.25 -6.43
C ALA A 172 -9.25 10.29 -7.58
N VAL A 173 -8.35 9.31 -7.67
CA VAL A 173 -7.38 9.18 -8.79
C VAL A 173 -8.10 8.86 -10.09
N ALA A 174 -9.07 7.94 -10.06
CA ALA A 174 -9.84 7.54 -11.24
C ALA A 174 -10.71 8.67 -11.82
N ALA A 175 -11.09 9.66 -11.00
CA ALA A 175 -11.86 10.83 -11.44
C ALA A 175 -11.06 11.80 -12.33
N LYS A 176 -9.74 11.62 -12.47
CA LYS A 176 -8.92 12.36 -13.44
C LYS A 176 -9.18 11.74 -14.83
N ASP A 177 -10.05 12.34 -15.64
CA ASP A 177 -10.65 11.89 -16.93
C ASP A 177 -9.72 11.24 -17.99
N THR A 178 -9.04 10.14 -17.66
CA THR A 178 -8.29 9.32 -18.61
C THR A 178 -8.41 7.84 -18.23
N ALA A 179 -8.58 6.96 -19.22
CA ALA A 179 -8.65 5.51 -18.98
C ALA A 179 -7.43 4.99 -18.20
N LYS A 180 -6.23 5.48 -18.56
CA LYS A 180 -4.99 5.14 -17.88
C LYS A 180 -4.95 5.57 -16.41
N ALA A 181 -5.57 6.69 -16.05
CA ALA A 181 -5.69 7.09 -14.64
C ALA A 181 -6.64 6.17 -13.87
N ALA A 182 -7.73 5.72 -14.49
CA ALA A 182 -8.65 4.76 -13.88
C ALA A 182 -7.99 3.41 -13.59
N ASP A 183 -7.11 2.93 -14.48
CA ASP A 183 -6.37 1.68 -14.27
C ASP A 183 -5.28 1.84 -13.21
N ARG A 184 -4.47 2.90 -13.29
CA ARG A 184 -3.47 3.22 -12.27
C ARG A 184 -4.07 3.41 -10.89
N ALA A 185 -5.27 3.97 -10.78
CA ALA A 185 -5.97 4.14 -9.51
C ALA A 185 -6.16 2.82 -8.74
N ARG A 186 -6.28 1.70 -9.45
CA ARG A 186 -6.44 0.35 -8.90
C ARG A 186 -5.11 -0.35 -8.63
N MET A 187 -3.98 0.31 -8.88
CA MET A 187 -2.64 -0.20 -8.65
C MET A 187 -2.04 0.48 -7.41
N ILE A 188 -1.67 -0.33 -6.42
CA ILE A 188 -1.21 0.11 -5.09
C ILE A 188 0.19 -0.44 -4.86
N LEU A 189 1.16 0.43 -4.60
CA LEU A 189 2.49 0.02 -4.18
C LEU A 189 2.57 -0.03 -2.66
N VAL A 190 3.02 -1.16 -2.10
CA VAL A 190 3.36 -1.28 -0.69
C VAL A 190 4.87 -1.24 -0.55
N CYS A 191 5.37 -0.23 0.17
CA CYS A 191 6.80 0.00 0.32
C CYS A 191 7.12 0.42 1.75
N SER A 192 8.41 0.50 2.08
CA SER A 192 8.93 1.00 3.35
C SER A 192 10.25 1.73 3.11
N ALA A 193 10.75 2.50 4.08
CA ALA A 193 12.03 3.18 3.93
C ALA A 193 13.20 2.19 4.02
N GLN A 194 13.15 1.29 5.01
CA GLN A 194 14.23 0.36 5.38
C GLN A 194 13.74 -1.10 5.44
N PRO A 195 14.66 -2.09 5.37
CA PRO A 195 14.33 -3.49 5.58
C PRO A 195 13.73 -3.76 6.96
N GLY A 196 12.79 -4.71 7.04
CA GLY A 196 12.25 -5.18 8.33
C GLY A 196 11.19 -4.26 8.96
N GLU A 197 10.59 -3.36 8.18
CA GLU A 197 9.50 -2.47 8.65
C GLU A 197 8.10 -3.09 8.52
N GLY A 198 8.00 -4.26 7.89
CA GLY A 198 6.75 -5.03 7.79
C GLY A 198 5.94 -4.80 6.50
N LYS A 199 6.56 -4.25 5.44
CA LYS A 199 5.93 -4.07 4.12
C LYS A 199 5.16 -5.29 3.60
N THR A 200 5.78 -6.47 3.58
CA THR A 200 5.16 -7.72 3.11
C THR A 200 4.01 -8.18 4.02
N PHE A 201 4.13 -7.98 5.34
CA PHE A 201 3.04 -8.25 6.28
C PHE A 201 1.84 -7.34 6.00
N CYS A 202 2.09 -6.04 5.77
CA CYS A 202 1.03 -5.10 5.43
C CYS A 202 0.43 -5.40 4.04
N ALA A 203 1.23 -5.79 3.06
CA ALA A 203 0.75 -6.11 1.71
C ALA A 203 -0.18 -7.34 1.71
N ILE A 204 0.22 -8.43 2.39
CA ILE A 204 -0.59 -9.64 2.50
C ILE A 204 -1.91 -9.36 3.26
N ASN A 205 -1.84 -8.69 4.40
CA ASN A 205 -3.04 -8.38 5.18
C ASN A 205 -3.97 -7.39 4.48
N LEU A 206 -3.41 -6.43 3.74
CA LEU A 206 -4.20 -5.55 2.89
C LEU A 206 -4.91 -6.35 1.79
N ALA A 207 -4.21 -7.28 1.13
CA ALA A 207 -4.78 -8.14 0.10
C ALA A 207 -5.92 -9.02 0.65
N LEU A 208 -5.70 -9.67 1.80
CA LEU A 208 -6.71 -10.47 2.50
C LEU A 208 -7.92 -9.63 2.92
N SER A 209 -7.69 -8.41 3.40
CA SER A 209 -8.76 -7.45 3.74
C SER A 209 -9.53 -7.02 2.50
N MET A 210 -8.87 -6.72 1.37
CA MET A 210 -9.52 -6.32 0.12
C MET A 210 -10.29 -7.47 -0.53
N ALA A 211 -9.83 -8.71 -0.38
CA ALA A 211 -10.50 -9.91 -0.89
C ALA A 211 -11.84 -10.23 -0.19
N THR A 212 -12.28 -9.43 0.80
CA THR A 212 -13.62 -9.54 1.37
C THR A 212 -14.66 -8.67 0.65
N GLU A 213 -14.23 -7.79 -0.27
CA GLU A 213 -15.11 -6.86 -0.98
C GLU A 213 -15.75 -7.53 -2.20
N LYS A 214 -17.07 -7.54 -2.30
CA LYS A 214 -17.80 -8.34 -3.32
C LYS A 214 -17.48 -8.01 -4.77
N ASP A 215 -17.10 -6.76 -5.06
CA ASP A 215 -16.97 -6.25 -6.42
C ASP A 215 -15.52 -6.07 -6.89
N VAL A 216 -14.55 -6.62 -6.16
CA VAL A 216 -13.13 -6.51 -6.52
C VAL A 216 -12.49 -7.89 -6.64
N GLU A 217 -11.45 -7.97 -7.48
CA GLU A 217 -10.52 -9.10 -7.51
C GLU A 217 -9.14 -8.58 -7.16
N VAL A 218 -8.49 -9.19 -6.17
CA VAL A 218 -7.17 -8.78 -5.70
C VAL A 218 -6.10 -9.62 -6.37
N LEU A 219 -5.14 -8.96 -6.99
CA LEU A 219 -3.89 -9.56 -7.43
C LEU A 219 -2.76 -9.05 -6.54
N LEU A 220 -2.22 -9.90 -5.68
CA LEU A 220 -1.02 -9.61 -4.90
C LEU A 220 0.22 -10.00 -5.71
N VAL A 221 1.04 -9.03 -6.06
CA VAL A 221 2.27 -9.21 -6.83
C VAL A 221 3.47 -9.13 -5.88
N ASP A 222 4.29 -10.18 -5.85
CA ASP A 222 5.59 -10.14 -5.18
C ASP A 222 6.61 -9.47 -6.12
N ALA A 223 6.87 -8.19 -5.87
CA ALA A 223 7.84 -7.39 -6.61
C ALA A 223 9.10 -7.09 -5.79
N ASP A 224 9.29 -7.74 -4.63
CA ASP A 224 10.54 -7.74 -3.88
C ASP A 224 11.48 -8.81 -4.44
N PHE A 225 11.95 -8.58 -5.67
CA PHE A 225 12.89 -9.48 -6.32
C PHE A 225 14.13 -9.76 -5.48
N PRO A 226 14.74 -8.78 -4.76
CA PRO A 226 15.87 -9.02 -3.88
C PRO A 226 15.59 -9.91 -2.68
N LYS A 227 14.33 -10.10 -2.27
CA LYS A 227 13.93 -11.03 -1.21
C LYS A 227 12.42 -11.34 -1.27
N PRO A 228 11.97 -12.23 -2.19
CA PRO A 228 10.57 -12.55 -2.33
C PRO A 228 10.12 -13.36 -1.12
N ASP A 229 9.12 -12.84 -0.41
CA ASP A 229 8.67 -13.35 0.89
C ASP A 229 7.15 -13.66 0.86
N VAL A 230 6.42 -13.36 -0.24
CA VAL A 230 4.97 -13.53 -0.29
C VAL A 230 4.56 -15.01 -0.30
N LEU A 231 5.08 -15.83 -1.22
CA LEU A 231 4.70 -17.24 -1.31
C LEU A 231 5.01 -18.03 -0.02
N PRO A 232 6.20 -17.91 0.60
CA PRO A 232 6.49 -18.60 1.85
C PRO A 232 5.55 -18.18 2.99
N ARG A 233 5.14 -16.91 3.05
CA ARG A 233 4.20 -16.41 4.07
C ARG A 233 2.76 -16.84 3.85
N LEU A 234 2.44 -17.32 2.65
CA LEU A 234 1.15 -17.88 2.28
C LEU A 234 1.15 -19.42 2.32
N GLY A 235 2.31 -20.05 2.54
CA GLY A 235 2.49 -21.49 2.46
C GLY A 235 2.32 -22.04 1.03
N LEU A 236 2.57 -21.20 0.02
CA LEU A 236 2.45 -21.56 -1.38
C LEU A 236 3.80 -22.07 -1.92
N PRO A 237 3.79 -23.01 -2.88
CA PRO A 237 5.00 -23.47 -3.53
C PRO A 237 5.57 -22.39 -4.46
N ASP A 238 6.89 -22.41 -4.63
CA ASP A 238 7.56 -21.58 -5.64
C ASP A 238 7.08 -21.89 -7.06
N GLY A 239 7.19 -20.92 -7.95
CA GLY A 239 6.76 -21.04 -9.34
C GLY A 239 7.27 -19.89 -10.21
N PRO A 240 7.02 -19.97 -11.53
CA PRO A 240 7.32 -18.87 -12.43
C PRO A 240 6.52 -17.63 -12.05
N GLY A 241 7.07 -16.46 -12.34
CA GLY A 241 6.50 -15.19 -11.92
C GLY A 241 6.79 -14.03 -12.86
N LEU A 242 6.66 -12.83 -12.32
CA LEU A 242 6.82 -11.57 -13.05
C LEU A 242 8.13 -11.51 -13.83
N LEU A 243 9.26 -11.85 -13.19
CA LEU A 243 10.58 -11.81 -13.83
C LEU A 243 10.73 -12.80 -14.98
N ASP A 244 10.14 -13.99 -14.89
CA ASP A 244 10.21 -14.98 -15.96
C ASP A 244 9.51 -14.50 -17.23
N VAL A 245 8.43 -13.74 -17.07
CA VAL A 245 7.69 -13.13 -18.19
C VAL A 245 8.45 -11.94 -18.77
N LEU A 246 9.09 -11.13 -17.92
CA LEU A 246 9.94 -10.02 -18.37
C LEU A 246 11.18 -10.50 -19.12
N ALA A 247 11.80 -11.59 -18.65
CA ALA A 247 12.92 -12.26 -19.30
C ALA A 247 12.51 -12.98 -20.60
N GLY A 248 11.21 -13.23 -20.79
CA GLY A 248 10.68 -13.94 -21.97
C GLY A 248 10.76 -15.46 -21.86
N SER A 249 11.10 -16.01 -20.70
CA SER A 249 11.05 -17.44 -20.40
C SER A 249 9.60 -17.96 -20.36
N VAL A 250 8.65 -17.10 -19.98
CA VAL A 250 7.21 -17.38 -19.99
C VAL A 250 6.49 -16.40 -20.90
N ALA A 251 5.55 -16.89 -21.69
CA ALA A 251 4.88 -16.11 -22.73
C ALA A 251 3.82 -15.13 -22.17
N SER A 252 3.07 -15.55 -21.14
CA SER A 252 1.96 -14.78 -20.59
C SER A 252 2.07 -14.65 -19.07
N VAL A 253 1.84 -13.43 -18.55
CA VAL A 253 1.77 -13.18 -17.11
C VAL A 253 0.59 -13.89 -16.46
N GLU A 254 -0.51 -14.04 -17.21
CA GLU A 254 -1.71 -14.73 -16.75
C GLU A 254 -1.42 -16.24 -16.52
N ASP A 255 -0.39 -16.83 -17.11
CA ASP A 255 0.00 -18.23 -16.84
C ASP A 255 0.75 -18.39 -15.51
N CYS A 256 1.28 -17.29 -14.97
CA CYS A 256 2.03 -17.28 -13.71
C CYS A 256 1.14 -16.94 -12.50
N ILE A 257 -0.11 -16.51 -12.71
CA ILE A 257 -1.02 -16.14 -11.63
C ILE A 257 -1.55 -17.40 -10.94
N ILE A 258 -1.35 -17.45 -9.63
CA ILE A 258 -1.82 -18.51 -8.74
C ILE A 258 -3.13 -18.05 -8.11
N ASP A 259 -4.24 -18.69 -8.49
CA ASP A 259 -5.52 -18.48 -7.80
C ASP A 259 -5.46 -19.16 -6.42
N THR A 260 -5.99 -18.49 -5.39
CA THR A 260 -5.99 -19.03 -4.02
C THR A 260 -7.36 -19.58 -3.63
N ASP A 261 -7.41 -20.37 -2.55
CA ASP A 261 -8.66 -20.83 -1.93
C ASP A 261 -9.43 -19.71 -1.21
N VAL A 262 -8.83 -18.52 -1.09
CA VAL A 262 -9.50 -17.30 -0.65
C VAL A 262 -10.22 -16.68 -1.85
N PRO A 263 -11.55 -16.49 -1.78
CA PRO A 263 -12.29 -15.86 -2.86
C PRO A 263 -11.66 -14.52 -3.26
N GLN A 264 -11.64 -14.23 -4.56
CA GLN A 264 -11.14 -12.98 -5.13
C GLN A 264 -9.64 -12.72 -4.95
N LEU A 265 -8.88 -13.57 -4.24
CA LEU A 265 -7.45 -13.39 -4.06
C LEU A 265 -6.65 -14.29 -4.99
N SER A 266 -5.77 -13.66 -5.75
CA SER A 266 -4.76 -14.31 -6.60
C SER A 266 -3.39 -13.72 -6.32
N VAL A 267 -2.34 -14.50 -6.58
CA VAL A 267 -0.95 -14.13 -6.32
C VAL A 267 -0.13 -14.27 -7.59
N LEU A 268 0.65 -13.24 -7.92
CA LEU A 268 1.69 -13.31 -8.95
C LEU A 268 3.05 -13.37 -8.24
N PRO A 269 3.79 -14.49 -8.34
CA PRO A 269 5.13 -14.63 -7.79
C PRO A 269 6.13 -13.66 -8.42
N ALA A 270 7.25 -13.43 -7.73
CA ALA A 270 8.40 -12.72 -8.27
C ALA A 270 9.01 -13.45 -9.48
N GLY A 271 9.11 -14.78 -9.39
CA GLY A 271 9.76 -15.62 -10.41
C GLY A 271 11.26 -15.80 -10.17
N ALA A 272 11.95 -16.40 -11.14
CA ALA A 272 13.39 -16.65 -11.04
C ALA A 272 14.19 -15.35 -11.18
N ARG A 273 15.15 -15.14 -10.28
CA ARG A 273 16.05 -13.99 -10.36
C ARG A 273 17.03 -14.10 -11.51
N SER A 274 17.36 -12.93 -12.05
CA SER A 274 18.41 -12.73 -13.03
C SER A 274 19.38 -11.65 -12.54
N ILE A 275 20.54 -11.53 -13.21
CA ILE A 275 21.52 -10.48 -12.90
C ILE A 275 20.98 -9.09 -13.28
N SER A 276 19.96 -9.03 -14.15
CA SER A 276 19.42 -7.80 -14.75
C SER A 276 18.01 -7.45 -14.28
N ASP A 277 17.59 -7.90 -13.09
CA ASP A 277 16.20 -7.75 -12.62
C ASP A 277 15.74 -6.28 -12.57
N THR A 278 16.65 -5.38 -12.19
CA THR A 278 16.35 -3.95 -12.08
C THR A 278 16.17 -3.33 -13.47
N GLU A 279 17.03 -3.67 -14.42
CA GLU A 279 16.95 -3.20 -15.80
C GLU A 279 15.72 -3.76 -16.52
N LEU A 280 15.37 -5.03 -16.26
CA LEU A 280 14.16 -5.66 -16.78
C LEU A 280 12.91 -4.93 -16.29
N LEU A 281 12.86 -4.56 -15.01
CA LEU A 281 11.73 -3.82 -14.45
C LEU A 281 11.63 -2.38 -15.00
N ALA A 282 12.76 -1.75 -15.30
CA ALA A 282 12.80 -0.40 -15.88
C ALA A 282 12.50 -0.37 -17.40
N SER A 283 12.38 -1.53 -18.04
CA SER A 283 12.17 -1.64 -19.48
C SER A 283 10.77 -1.22 -19.96
N ASP A 284 10.64 -0.87 -21.24
CA ASP A 284 9.34 -0.59 -21.86
C ASP A 284 8.43 -1.82 -21.84
N ARG A 285 9.01 -3.03 -21.89
CA ARG A 285 8.29 -4.29 -21.76
C ARG A 285 7.62 -4.40 -20.39
N ALA A 286 8.33 -4.05 -19.33
CA ALA A 286 7.75 -4.02 -17.98
C ALA A 286 6.63 -3.00 -17.87
N ARG A 287 6.80 -1.80 -18.44
CA ARG A 287 5.72 -0.80 -18.48
C ARG A 287 4.45 -1.35 -19.12
N ALA A 288 4.57 -1.93 -20.32
CA ALA A 288 3.43 -2.50 -21.04
C ALA A 288 2.78 -3.65 -20.27
N LEU A 289 3.59 -4.50 -19.63
CA LEU A 289 3.11 -5.62 -18.84
C LEU A 289 2.37 -5.16 -17.57
N LEU A 290 2.94 -4.21 -16.81
CA LEU A 290 2.34 -3.68 -15.59
C LEU A 290 1.05 -2.91 -15.88
N ASP A 291 1.03 -2.07 -16.92
CA ASP A 291 -0.19 -1.37 -17.36
C ASP A 291 -1.28 -2.42 -17.74
N GLY A 292 -0.90 -3.49 -18.43
CA GLY A 292 -1.79 -4.59 -18.83
C GLY A 292 -2.39 -5.39 -17.66
N LEU A 293 -1.77 -5.39 -16.47
CA LEU A 293 -2.28 -6.15 -15.31
C LEU A 293 -3.66 -5.66 -14.87
N ALA A 294 -3.85 -4.35 -14.77
CA ALA A 294 -5.11 -3.73 -14.35
C ALA A 294 -6.12 -3.65 -15.50
N GLU A 295 -5.66 -3.49 -16.74
CA GLU A 295 -6.50 -3.49 -17.96
C GLU A 295 -7.17 -4.85 -18.19
N ALA A 296 -6.50 -5.95 -17.85
CA ALA A 296 -7.00 -7.31 -18.06
C ALA A 296 -8.32 -7.62 -17.32
N ASN A 297 -8.62 -6.92 -16.23
CA ASN A 297 -9.89 -7.05 -15.53
C ASN A 297 -10.28 -5.73 -14.82
N PRO A 298 -11.42 -5.10 -15.18
CA PRO A 298 -11.85 -3.83 -14.59
C PRO A 298 -12.16 -3.91 -13.08
N ARG A 299 -12.41 -5.10 -12.54
CA ARG A 299 -12.58 -5.33 -11.09
C ARG A 299 -11.26 -5.56 -10.36
N ARG A 300 -10.14 -5.68 -11.09
CA ARG A 300 -8.85 -6.05 -10.48
C ARG A 300 -8.21 -4.85 -9.78
N ILE A 301 -7.85 -5.07 -8.51
CA ILE A 301 -6.94 -4.23 -7.74
C ILE A 301 -5.62 -4.96 -7.65
N VAL A 302 -4.53 -4.30 -8.04
CA VAL A 302 -3.18 -4.86 -8.04
C VAL A 302 -2.40 -4.27 -6.88
N ILE A 303 -1.90 -5.12 -5.99
CA ILE A 303 -1.10 -4.73 -4.83
C ILE A 303 0.32 -5.25 -5.06
N PHE A 304 1.31 -4.35 -5.12
CA PHE A 304 2.71 -4.71 -5.26
C PHE A 304 3.39 -4.70 -3.90
N ASP A 305 3.94 -5.84 -3.44
CA ASP A 305 4.94 -5.84 -2.38
C ASP A 305 6.31 -5.52 -2.98
N SER A 306 6.94 -4.44 -2.55
CA SER A 306 8.18 -3.93 -3.15
C SER A 306 9.36 -3.98 -2.17
N PRO A 307 10.62 -3.92 -2.64
CA PRO A 307 11.75 -3.78 -1.73
C PRO A 307 11.72 -2.39 -1.04
N PRO A 308 12.51 -2.18 0.03
CA PRO A 308 12.57 -0.89 0.71
C PRO A 308 13.14 0.21 -0.21
N ALA A 309 12.51 1.39 -0.21
CA ALA A 309 12.81 2.49 -1.12
C ALA A 309 14.25 3.01 -1.02
N LEU A 310 14.85 2.99 0.18
CA LEU A 310 16.22 3.45 0.38
C LEU A 310 17.27 2.34 0.20
N ALA A 311 16.83 1.09 0.08
CA ALA A 311 17.72 -0.06 -0.08
C ALA A 311 17.86 -0.50 -1.54
N ALA A 312 16.84 -0.26 -2.39
CA ALA A 312 16.85 -0.70 -3.78
C ALA A 312 16.02 0.21 -4.68
N SER A 313 16.45 0.37 -5.94
CA SER A 313 15.77 1.18 -6.96
C SER A 313 14.44 0.63 -7.52
N PRO A 314 14.09 -0.69 -7.46
CA PRO A 314 12.83 -1.18 -8.01
C PRO A 314 11.58 -0.48 -7.46
N ALA A 315 11.60 -0.02 -6.20
CA ALA A 315 10.47 0.68 -5.60
C ALA A 315 10.14 2.01 -6.31
N SER A 316 11.15 2.80 -6.69
CA SER A 316 10.94 4.07 -7.41
C SER A 316 10.50 3.83 -8.85
N VAL A 317 10.96 2.76 -9.48
CA VAL A 317 10.48 2.34 -10.81
C VAL A 317 9.00 1.97 -10.73
N LEU A 318 8.59 1.13 -9.77
CA LEU A 318 7.18 0.76 -9.56
C LEU A 318 6.29 1.97 -9.26
N ALA A 319 6.81 2.98 -8.56
CA ALA A 319 6.07 4.22 -8.25
C ALA A 319 5.57 4.95 -9.52
N LEU A 320 6.24 4.80 -10.66
CA LEU A 320 5.84 5.39 -11.95
C LEU A 320 4.57 4.74 -12.55
N HIS A 321 4.19 3.55 -12.07
CA HIS A 321 3.12 2.73 -12.61
C HIS A 321 1.87 2.66 -11.72
N VAL A 322 1.97 3.11 -10.46
CA VAL A 322 0.86 3.04 -9.50
C VAL A 322 0.17 4.37 -9.32
N GLY A 323 -1.13 4.34 -8.98
CA GLY A 323 -1.89 5.53 -8.65
C GLY A 323 -1.71 5.98 -7.20
N GLN A 324 -1.24 5.08 -6.32
CA GLN A 324 -1.02 5.38 -4.91
C GLN A 324 0.03 4.45 -4.29
N VAL A 325 0.67 4.96 -3.23
CA VAL A 325 1.66 4.24 -2.42
C VAL A 325 1.17 4.15 -0.98
N MET A 326 1.20 2.95 -0.41
CA MET A 326 1.12 2.71 1.02
C MET A 326 2.54 2.55 1.58
N LEU A 327 3.04 3.60 2.23
CA LEU A 327 4.36 3.63 2.84
C LEU A 327 4.29 3.18 4.29
N VAL A 328 4.84 2.01 4.57
CA VAL A 328 4.88 1.40 5.90
C VAL A 328 6.02 2.02 6.69
N VAL A 329 5.69 2.57 7.86
CA VAL A 329 6.60 3.22 8.80
C VAL A 329 6.62 2.40 10.07
N ARG A 330 7.79 1.97 10.53
CA ARG A 330 7.90 1.20 11.76
C ARG A 330 7.99 2.14 12.96
N ALA A 331 7.05 1.99 13.89
CA ALA A 331 7.02 2.72 15.14
C ALA A 331 8.33 2.55 15.92
N ASP A 332 8.78 3.65 16.53
CA ASP A 332 9.97 3.73 17.38
C ASP A 332 11.28 3.25 16.72
N ARG A 333 11.31 3.16 15.38
CA ARG A 333 12.45 2.66 14.61
C ARG A 333 12.76 3.48 13.37
N THR A 334 11.77 3.78 12.53
CA THR A 334 11.98 4.57 11.31
C THR A 334 12.23 6.03 11.69
N SER A 335 13.35 6.61 11.26
CA SER A 335 13.64 8.02 11.53
C SER A 335 12.84 8.94 10.62
N GLU A 336 12.61 10.18 11.06
CA GLU A 336 11.97 11.20 10.21
C GLU A 336 12.80 11.48 8.94
N GLY A 337 14.14 11.44 9.06
CA GLY A 337 15.05 11.63 7.93
C GLY A 337 14.88 10.55 6.86
N ASP A 338 14.87 9.27 7.26
CA ASP A 338 14.63 8.14 6.35
C ASP A 338 13.25 8.24 5.71
N LEU A 339 12.22 8.62 6.49
CA LEU A 339 10.87 8.78 5.97
C LEU A 339 10.80 9.88 4.89
N ARG A 340 11.41 11.05 5.14
CA ARG A 340 11.46 12.15 4.16
C ARG A 340 12.21 11.73 2.90
N GLN A 341 13.33 11.02 3.05
CA GLN A 341 14.10 10.53 1.91
C GLN A 341 13.28 9.52 1.10
N ALA A 342 12.58 8.59 1.75
CA ALA A 342 11.75 7.60 1.08
C ALA A 342 10.59 8.26 0.31
N VAL A 343 9.93 9.26 0.91
CA VAL A 343 8.90 10.07 0.21
C VAL A 343 9.47 10.75 -1.02
N ASN A 344 10.65 11.36 -0.93
CA ASN A 344 11.31 11.99 -2.07
C ASN A 344 11.70 10.97 -3.16
N THR A 345 12.10 9.76 -2.79
CA THR A 345 12.42 8.69 -3.75
C THR A 345 11.18 8.15 -4.48
N LEU A 346 10.00 8.30 -3.90
CA LEU A 346 8.72 7.81 -4.43
C LEU A 346 7.85 8.94 -5.02
N ASP A 347 8.44 10.12 -5.23
CA ASP A 347 7.75 11.36 -5.65
C ASP A 347 7.03 11.28 -7.00
N ALA A 348 7.41 10.30 -7.83
CA ALA A 348 6.72 9.93 -9.05
C ALA A 348 5.23 9.60 -8.84
N CYS A 349 4.86 9.15 -7.63
CA CYS A 349 3.46 8.94 -7.25
C CYS A 349 2.97 10.07 -6.35
N GLU A 350 1.95 10.79 -6.80
CA GLU A 350 1.37 11.93 -6.08
C GLU A 350 0.72 11.54 -4.74
N HIS A 351 0.18 10.32 -4.65
CA HIS A 351 -0.64 9.90 -3.52
C HIS A 351 0.10 8.90 -2.63
N ILE A 352 0.85 9.41 -1.64
CA ILE A 352 1.54 8.59 -0.64
C ILE A 352 0.77 8.64 0.68
N GLN A 353 0.36 7.48 1.18
CA GLN A 353 -0.29 7.31 2.47
C GLN A 353 0.64 6.57 3.44
N LEU A 354 0.69 7.03 4.69
CA LEU A 354 1.53 6.41 5.72
C LEU A 354 0.74 5.39 6.53
N VAL A 355 1.34 4.23 6.79
CA VAL A 355 0.82 3.24 7.73
C VAL A 355 1.85 3.01 8.82
N LEU A 356 1.48 3.33 10.06
CA LEU A 356 2.34 3.08 11.21
C LEU A 356 2.19 1.61 11.65
N ASN A 357 3.30 0.87 11.63
CA ASN A 357 3.36 -0.55 11.95
C ASN A 357 4.22 -0.81 13.20
N SER A 358 4.06 -1.98 13.83
CA SER A 358 4.81 -2.42 15.03
C SER A 358 4.65 -1.50 16.25
N VAL A 359 3.47 -0.90 16.43
CA VAL A 359 3.19 -0.05 17.59
C VAL A 359 3.14 -0.90 18.86
N SER A 360 4.05 -0.65 19.80
CA SER A 360 3.96 -1.22 21.15
C SER A 360 3.09 -0.32 22.02
N PHE A 361 1.85 -0.74 22.28
CA PHE A 361 0.98 -0.04 23.23
C PHE A 361 1.37 -0.37 24.68
N GLN A 362 1.57 0.66 25.49
CA GLN A 362 1.64 0.51 26.95
C GLN A 362 0.25 0.11 27.51
N PRO A 363 0.19 -0.67 28.61
CA PRO A 363 -1.07 -0.96 29.29
C PRO A 363 -1.80 0.36 29.66
N GLY A 364 -2.99 0.58 29.12
CA GLY A 364 -3.81 1.79 29.34
C GLY A 364 -4.00 2.70 28.11
N GLY A 365 -3.28 2.47 27.01
CA GLY A 365 -3.58 3.10 25.72
C GLY A 365 -4.86 2.54 25.10
N ARG A 366 -5.72 3.41 24.54
CA ARG A 366 -6.96 2.99 23.87
C ARG A 366 -6.65 2.01 22.73
N ARG A 367 -7.12 0.77 22.83
CA ARG A 367 -7.15 -0.17 21.71
C ARG A 367 -8.33 0.16 20.79
N PHE A 368 -8.11 0.14 19.49
CA PHE A 368 -9.22 0.15 18.53
C PHE A 368 -10.00 -1.16 18.66
N GLY A 369 -11.33 -1.11 18.71
CA GLY A 369 -12.18 -2.30 18.87
C GLY A 369 -12.63 -2.65 20.30
N SER A 370 -12.30 -1.85 21.32
CA SER A 370 -12.74 -2.10 22.71
C SER A 370 -14.27 -2.04 22.92
N TYR A 371 -15.05 -1.69 21.89
CA TYR A 371 -16.51 -1.66 21.96
C TYR A 371 -17.14 -3.06 21.80
N TYR A 372 -16.47 -4.00 21.12
CA TYR A 372 -17.00 -5.36 20.91
C TYR A 372 -16.64 -6.34 22.03
N GLU A 373 -15.66 -6.00 22.87
CA GLU A 373 -15.26 -6.83 24.03
C GLU A 373 -16.31 -6.78 25.17
N TYR A 374 -17.18 -5.77 25.19
CA TYR A 374 -18.29 -5.65 26.16
C TYR A 374 -19.54 -6.46 25.80
N GLY A 375 -19.57 -7.15 24.65
CA GLY A 375 -20.75 -7.86 24.15
C GLY A 375 -20.86 -9.34 24.56
N GLU A 376 -19.78 -9.98 25.02
CA GLU A 376 -19.77 -11.43 25.29
C GLU A 376 -19.94 -11.81 26.77
N GLU A 377 -19.89 -10.85 27.71
CA GLU A 377 -20.16 -11.13 29.14
C GLU A 377 -21.64 -11.02 29.54
N GLY A 378 -22.52 -10.76 28.58
CA GLY A 378 -23.96 -10.60 28.80
C GLY A 378 -24.80 -11.60 28.01
N ARG A 379 -24.65 -12.90 28.25
CA ARG A 379 -25.68 -13.88 27.85
C ARG A 379 -25.75 -15.12 28.72
#